data_AF-E3RNQ1-F1
#
_entry.id   AF-E3RNQ1-F1
#
_cell.length_a   1.000
_cell.length_b   1.000
_cell.length_c   1.000
_cell.angle_alpha   90.00
_cell.angle_beta   90.00
_cell.angle_gamma   90.00
#
_symmetry.space_group_name_H-M   'P 1'
#
loop_
_entity.id
_entity.type
_entity.pdbx_description
1 polymer ?
#
loop_
_entity_poly.entity_id
_entity_poly.type
_entity_poly.pdbx_seq_one_letter_code
_entity_poly.pdbx_strand_id
1 'polypeptide(L)'
;MDTQTNTPVSFVEAFRQVVIAKIACLPTDASDDTTETVMREILDEINTNDLKHHIVVEIIYSKAMLDSAWSTTAIKLLAHLCDIDSPGIDSSNKDACTVRKPTYRYITRFLQDDFEKDMEGQVWNAPRIHLLAQLGSTDTLALRIGPVVNSKIIEKMVLSENLFVEANFDLLIHFVYTVRPNIDVEQEWSRRLDAVLQSLRDRVSGQSTIKRLTVLGLLHASENDWKI
;
A
#
# COMPACT_ATOMS: atom_id res chain seq x y z
N MET A 1 -52.17 2.30 -2.06
CA MET A 1 -51.20 3.22 -1.45
C MET A 1 -49.98 2.38 -1.15
N ASP A 2 -49.09 2.24 -2.12
CA ASP A 2 -47.83 1.50 -2.00
C ASP A 2 -46.70 2.44 -2.39
N THR A 3 -46.18 3.17 -1.41
CA THR A 3 -44.91 3.87 -1.53
C THR A 3 -43.79 2.85 -1.37
N GLN A 4 -43.38 2.23 -2.48
CA GLN A 4 -42.15 1.46 -2.55
C GLN A 4 -40.95 2.38 -2.32
N THR A 5 -40.35 2.24 -1.16
CA THR A 5 -39.04 2.80 -0.76
C THR A 5 -37.92 2.07 -1.50
N ASN A 6 -37.70 2.38 -2.78
CA ASN A 6 -36.59 1.84 -3.61
C ASN A 6 -35.40 2.81 -3.77
N THR A 7 -35.36 3.88 -2.99
CA THR A 7 -34.45 5.03 -3.22
C THR A 7 -33.01 4.92 -2.67
N PRO A 8 -32.66 4.11 -1.62
CA PRO A 8 -31.29 4.17 -1.06
C PRO A 8 -30.23 3.37 -1.84
N VAL A 9 -30.60 2.26 -2.50
CA VAL A 9 -29.65 1.44 -3.29
C VAL A 9 -29.22 2.17 -4.58
N SER A 10 -30.14 2.91 -5.20
CA SER A 10 -29.89 3.64 -6.44
C SER A 10 -28.87 4.77 -6.27
N PHE A 11 -28.90 5.48 -5.13
CA PHE A 11 -28.00 6.61 -4.89
C PHE A 11 -26.55 6.19 -4.61
N VAL A 12 -26.36 5.14 -3.80
CA VAL A 12 -25.02 4.61 -3.50
C VAL A 12 -24.37 4.06 -4.77
N GLU A 13 -25.13 3.38 -5.62
CA GLU A 13 -24.64 2.88 -6.89
C GLU A 13 -24.33 4.02 -7.87
N ALA A 14 -25.19 5.04 -7.97
CA ALA A 14 -24.90 6.22 -8.78
C ALA A 14 -23.61 6.92 -8.33
N PHE A 15 -23.40 7.08 -7.02
CA PHE A 15 -22.15 7.61 -6.47
C PHE A 15 -20.95 6.73 -6.85
N ARG A 16 -21.05 5.41 -6.66
CA ARG A 16 -20.00 4.45 -7.03
C ARG A 16 -19.62 4.59 -8.51
N GLN A 17 -20.60 4.66 -9.42
CA GLN A 17 -20.36 4.81 -10.85
C GLN A 17 -19.69 6.14 -11.21
N VAL A 18 -20.09 7.25 -10.57
CA VAL A 18 -19.45 8.56 -10.75
C VAL A 18 -17.99 8.53 -10.29
N VAL A 19 -17.70 7.93 -9.13
CA VAL A 19 -16.33 7.81 -8.62
C VAL A 19 -15.48 6.91 -9.51
N ILE A 20 -16.01 5.77 -9.98
CA ILE A 20 -15.33 4.89 -10.94
C ILE A 20 -14.96 5.67 -12.20
N ALA A 21 -15.91 6.42 -12.79
CA ALA A 21 -15.66 7.18 -14.00
C ALA A 21 -14.55 8.23 -13.80
N LYS A 22 -14.57 8.96 -12.68
CA LYS A 22 -13.55 9.96 -12.36
C LYS A 22 -12.17 9.33 -12.17
N ILE A 23 -12.08 8.25 -11.38
CA ILE A 23 -10.81 7.57 -11.10
C ILE A 23 -10.26 6.88 -12.34
N ALA A 24 -11.11 6.31 -13.20
CA ALA A 24 -10.69 5.63 -14.43
C ALA A 24 -10.01 6.57 -15.43
N CYS A 25 -10.34 7.87 -15.41
CA CYS A 25 -9.76 8.88 -16.30
C CYS A 25 -8.41 9.43 -15.81
N LEU A 26 -7.97 9.10 -14.60
CA LEU A 26 -6.71 9.62 -14.07
C LEU A 26 -5.51 8.89 -14.67
N PRO A 27 -4.49 9.63 -15.14
CA PRO A 27 -3.25 9.02 -15.63
C PRO A 27 -2.45 8.41 -14.47
N THR A 28 -1.52 7.54 -14.85
CA THR A 28 -0.60 6.83 -13.95
C THR A 28 0.35 7.75 -13.19
N ASP A 29 0.66 8.91 -13.76
CA ASP A 29 1.56 9.94 -13.25
C ASP A 29 0.82 11.25 -12.94
N ALA A 30 -0.43 11.15 -12.48
CA ALA A 30 -1.27 12.31 -12.20
C ALA A 30 -0.56 13.33 -11.30
N SER A 31 -0.56 14.59 -11.72
CA SER A 31 -0.03 15.71 -10.94
C SER A 31 -0.86 15.95 -9.69
N ASP A 32 -0.28 16.63 -8.70
CA ASP A 32 -0.95 16.93 -7.43
C ASP A 32 -2.20 17.79 -7.67
N ASP A 33 -2.13 18.79 -8.55
CA ASP A 33 -3.27 19.63 -8.94
C ASP A 33 -4.42 18.81 -9.55
N THR A 34 -4.08 17.80 -10.36
CA THR A 34 -5.07 16.92 -11.01
C THR A 34 -5.73 16.01 -9.99
N THR A 35 -4.95 15.39 -9.10
CA THR A 35 -5.48 14.54 -8.04
C THR A 35 -6.30 15.35 -7.05
N GLU A 36 -5.87 16.55 -6.68
CA GLU A 36 -6.58 17.44 -5.77
C GLU A 36 -7.93 17.86 -6.35
N THR A 37 -7.98 18.24 -7.64
CA THR A 37 -9.23 18.64 -8.30
C THR A 37 -10.25 17.51 -8.30
N VAL A 38 -9.85 16.30 -8.70
CA VAL A 38 -10.74 15.14 -8.71
C VAL A 38 -11.17 14.76 -7.30
N MET A 39 -10.24 14.80 -6.33
CA MET A 39 -10.56 14.46 -4.96
C MET A 39 -11.49 15.48 -4.32
N ARG A 40 -11.33 16.78 -4.57
CA ARG A 40 -12.24 17.83 -4.04
C ARG A 40 -13.69 17.53 -4.40
N GLU A 41 -13.97 17.22 -5.66
CA GLU A 41 -15.32 16.88 -6.12
C GLU A 41 -15.87 15.59 -5.47
N ILE A 42 -15.02 14.60 -5.25
CA ILE A 42 -15.41 13.34 -4.57
C ILE A 42 -15.64 13.59 -3.08
N LEU A 43 -14.80 14.40 -2.44
CA LEU A 43 -14.85 14.71 -1.01
C LEU A 43 -16.11 15.50 -0.65
N ASP A 44 -16.51 16.46 -1.49
CA ASP A 44 -17.76 17.21 -1.34
C ASP A 44 -18.98 16.27 -1.30
N GLU A 45 -18.94 15.20 -2.10
CA GLU A 45 -19.99 14.19 -2.14
C GLU A 45 -19.94 13.20 -0.96
N ILE A 46 -18.76 12.94 -0.37
CA ILE A 46 -18.64 12.07 0.81
C ILE A 46 -19.37 12.72 2.00
N ASN A 47 -19.18 14.03 2.24
CA ASN A 47 -19.86 14.82 3.27
C ASN A 47 -20.03 14.06 4.62
N THR A 48 -18.93 13.48 5.15
CA THR A 48 -18.84 12.65 6.38
C THR A 48 -19.44 11.23 6.34
N ASN A 49 -19.95 10.77 5.21
CA ASN A 49 -20.52 9.43 5.06
C ASN A 49 -19.44 8.33 4.98
N ASP A 50 -19.32 7.54 6.04
CA ASP A 50 -18.36 6.43 6.17
C ASP A 50 -18.47 5.38 5.05
N LEU A 51 -19.70 5.04 4.63
CA LEU A 51 -19.92 4.10 3.53
C LEU A 51 -19.39 4.65 2.21
N LYS A 52 -19.63 5.94 1.91
CA LYS A 52 -19.07 6.59 0.72
C LYS A 52 -17.55 6.63 0.77
N HIS A 53 -16.97 6.94 1.94
CA HIS A 53 -15.51 6.91 2.13
C HIS A 53 -14.94 5.52 1.85
N HIS A 54 -15.53 4.48 2.44
CA HIS A 54 -15.14 3.10 2.19
C HIS A 54 -15.20 2.73 0.70
N ILE A 55 -16.27 3.10 0.00
CA ILE A 55 -16.43 2.87 -1.45
C ILE A 55 -15.30 3.53 -2.24
N VAL A 56 -14.94 4.78 -1.92
CA VAL A 56 -13.86 5.47 -2.64
C VAL A 56 -12.52 4.77 -2.40
N VAL A 57 -12.21 4.36 -1.16
CA VAL A 57 -10.98 3.59 -0.87
C VAL A 57 -10.96 2.27 -1.64
N GLU A 58 -12.09 1.55 -1.67
CA GLU A 58 -12.23 0.29 -2.42
C GLU A 58 -11.99 0.49 -3.92
N ILE A 59 -12.53 1.56 -4.53
CA ILE A 59 -12.34 1.87 -5.95
C ILE A 59 -10.88 2.22 -6.24
N ILE A 60 -10.24 3.06 -5.41
CA ILE A 60 -8.82 3.38 -5.56
C ILE A 60 -7.97 2.11 -5.45
N TYR A 61 -8.21 1.29 -4.42
CA TYR A 61 -7.50 0.01 -4.23
C TYR A 61 -7.67 -0.91 -5.45
N SER A 62 -8.91 -1.12 -5.89
CA SER A 62 -9.23 -1.98 -7.02
C SER A 62 -8.56 -1.51 -8.31
N LYS A 63 -8.53 -0.19 -8.56
CA LYS A 63 -7.81 0.38 -9.71
C LYS A 63 -6.30 0.17 -9.60
N ALA A 64 -5.72 0.37 -8.41
CA ALA A 64 -4.30 0.13 -8.16
C ALA A 64 -3.90 -1.34 -8.36
N MET A 65 -4.80 -2.29 -8.12
CA MET A 65 -4.52 -3.71 -8.35
C MET A 65 -4.47 -4.12 -9.84
N LEU A 66 -4.93 -3.25 -10.75
CA LEU A 66 -4.91 -3.51 -12.19
C LEU A 66 -3.64 -3.01 -12.88
N ASP A 67 -2.96 -2.01 -12.30
CA ASP A 67 -1.78 -1.39 -12.89
C ASP A 67 -0.78 -1.00 -11.80
N SER A 68 0.35 -1.68 -11.79
CA SER A 68 1.41 -1.45 -10.81
C SER A 68 2.02 -0.06 -10.87
N ALA A 69 2.03 0.58 -12.04
CA ALA A 69 2.55 1.91 -12.22
C ALA A 69 1.61 2.96 -11.60
N TRP A 70 0.32 2.63 -11.43
CA TRP A 70 -0.69 3.55 -10.88
C TRP A 70 -0.59 3.72 -9.35
N SER A 71 0.33 2.99 -8.71
CA SER A 71 0.56 3.05 -7.26
C SER A 71 0.83 4.48 -6.77
N THR A 72 1.60 5.28 -7.52
CA THR A 72 1.91 6.66 -7.13
C THR A 72 0.66 7.55 -7.13
N THR A 73 -0.16 7.51 -8.18
CA THR A 73 -1.46 8.19 -8.21
C THR A 73 -2.38 7.70 -7.09
N ALA A 74 -2.42 6.38 -6.83
CA ALA A 74 -3.22 5.81 -5.74
C ALA A 74 -2.86 6.41 -4.38
N ILE A 75 -1.56 6.54 -4.05
CA ILE A 75 -1.10 7.14 -2.80
C ILE A 75 -1.58 8.59 -2.67
N LYS A 76 -1.48 9.39 -3.74
CA LYS A 76 -1.93 10.80 -3.72
C LYS A 76 -3.43 10.91 -3.43
N LEU A 77 -4.24 10.09 -4.09
CA LEU A 77 -5.69 10.07 -3.86
C LEU A 77 -6.04 9.63 -2.43
N LEU A 78 -5.37 8.58 -1.93
CA LEU A 78 -5.53 8.12 -0.55
C LEU A 78 -5.06 9.19 0.45
N ALA A 79 -4.06 10.01 0.12
CA ALA A 79 -3.55 11.06 1.00
C ALA A 79 -4.62 12.14 1.20
N HIS A 80 -5.25 12.59 0.11
CA HIS A 80 -6.39 13.52 0.19
C HIS A 80 -7.55 12.94 1.01
N LEU A 81 -7.80 11.63 0.97
CA LEU A 81 -8.81 10.99 1.82
C LEU A 81 -8.45 10.98 3.31
N CYS A 82 -7.16 11.02 3.66
CA CYS A 82 -6.71 11.12 5.05
C CYS A 82 -6.91 12.52 5.65
N ASP A 83 -6.92 13.54 4.80
CA ASP A 83 -7.12 14.94 5.18
C ASP A 83 -8.58 15.27 5.50
N ILE A 84 -9.50 14.33 5.30
CA ILE A 84 -10.87 14.44 5.81
C ILE A 84 -10.81 14.44 7.34
N ASP A 85 -10.88 15.62 7.93
CA ASP A 85 -11.26 15.79 9.31
C ASP A 85 -12.76 15.53 9.39
N SER A 86 -13.12 14.26 9.62
CA SER A 86 -14.50 13.90 9.95
C SER A 86 -14.69 14.07 11.47
N PRO A 87 -15.28 15.18 11.95
CA PRO A 87 -15.63 15.34 13.36
C PRO A 87 -16.71 14.36 13.84
N GLY A 88 -17.24 13.49 12.95
CA GLY A 88 -18.27 12.50 13.26
C GLY A 88 -17.80 11.04 13.25
N ILE A 89 -16.55 10.74 12.86
CA ILE A 89 -16.01 9.36 12.94
C ILE A 89 -15.31 9.22 14.29
N ASP A 90 -16.10 9.38 15.34
CA ASP A 90 -15.64 9.29 16.72
C ASP A 90 -15.47 7.79 17.05
N SER A 91 -14.25 7.27 16.87
CA SER A 91 -13.94 5.94 17.40
C SER A 91 -13.86 6.06 18.92
N SER A 92 -14.94 5.72 19.60
CA SER A 92 -15.14 5.81 21.05
C SER A 92 -14.19 4.96 21.91
N ASN A 93 -13.05 4.50 21.40
CA ASN A 93 -12.03 3.81 22.16
C ASN A 93 -10.86 4.75 22.43
N LYS A 94 -10.91 5.39 23.60
CA LYS A 94 -9.83 6.15 24.21
C LYS A 94 -8.73 5.22 24.74
N ASP A 95 -8.05 4.53 23.84
CA ASP A 95 -6.74 3.96 24.14
C ASP A 95 -5.68 4.73 23.37
N ALA A 96 -4.53 4.94 24.01
CA ALA A 96 -3.44 5.85 23.66
C ALA A 96 -2.66 5.49 22.38
N CYS A 97 -3.36 5.07 21.32
CA CYS A 97 -2.83 4.94 19.98
C CYS A 97 -3.42 6.08 19.16
N THR A 98 -2.58 6.94 18.59
CA THR A 98 -2.97 7.98 17.63
C THR A 98 -4.01 7.37 16.68
N VAL A 99 -5.25 7.85 16.76
CA VAL A 99 -6.40 7.25 16.07
C VAL A 99 -6.07 7.23 14.57
N ARG A 100 -5.63 6.07 14.05
CA ARG A 100 -5.29 5.93 12.64
C ARG A 100 -6.53 6.29 11.82
N LYS A 101 -6.34 7.19 10.84
CA LYS A 101 -7.42 7.73 9.99
C LYS A 101 -8.20 6.57 9.32
N PRO A 102 -9.53 6.70 9.09
CA PRO A 102 -10.36 5.63 8.53
C PRO A 102 -9.81 5.05 7.22
N THR A 103 -9.31 5.92 6.33
CA THR A 103 -8.62 5.55 5.08
C THR A 103 -7.53 4.50 5.30
N TYR A 104 -6.64 4.74 6.27
CA TYR A 104 -5.55 3.83 6.60
C TYR A 104 -6.09 2.46 7.03
N ARG A 105 -7.15 2.42 7.83
CA ARG A 105 -7.72 1.16 8.33
C ARG A 105 -8.32 0.33 7.19
N TYR A 106 -9.03 0.96 6.26
CA TYR A 106 -9.59 0.25 5.12
C TYR A 106 -8.51 -0.29 4.19
N ILE A 107 -7.53 0.55 3.82
CA ILE A 107 -6.49 0.11 2.88
C ILE A 107 -5.62 -0.99 3.48
N THR A 108 -5.25 -0.89 4.78
CA THR A 108 -4.46 -1.94 5.42
C THR A 108 -5.20 -3.24 5.57
N ARG A 109 -6.52 -3.22 5.77
CA ARG A 109 -7.34 -4.43 5.79
C ARG A 109 -7.34 -5.14 4.44
N PHE A 110 -7.61 -4.42 3.35
CA PHE A 110 -7.58 -5.00 2.01
C PHE A 110 -6.21 -5.58 1.68
N LEU A 111 -5.15 -4.85 2.00
CA LEU A 111 -3.78 -5.27 1.74
C LEU A 111 -3.35 -6.46 2.58
N GLN A 112 -3.71 -6.51 3.86
CA GLN A 112 -3.32 -7.61 4.74
C GLN A 112 -3.92 -8.94 4.25
N ASP A 113 -5.23 -8.99 4.03
CA ASP A 113 -5.91 -10.22 3.61
C ASP A 113 -5.39 -10.74 2.27
N ASP A 114 -5.11 -9.83 1.33
CA ASP A 114 -4.64 -10.21 0.01
C ASP A 114 -3.14 -10.50 -0.06
N PHE A 115 -2.31 -9.84 0.77
CA PHE A 115 -0.90 -10.15 0.88
C PHE A 115 -0.67 -11.55 1.46
N GLU A 116 -1.44 -11.96 2.47
CA GLU A 116 -1.34 -13.32 3.01
C GLU A 116 -1.64 -14.37 1.93
N LYS A 117 -2.68 -14.14 1.11
CA LYS A 117 -2.98 -15.01 -0.05
C LYS A 117 -1.84 -15.06 -1.07
N ASP A 118 -1.17 -13.93 -1.32
CA ASP A 118 0.00 -13.91 -2.21
C ASP A 118 1.15 -14.74 -1.65
N MET A 119 1.41 -14.67 -0.35
CA MET A 119 2.50 -15.42 0.28
C MET A 119 2.26 -16.93 0.27
N GLU A 120 1.00 -17.37 0.25
CA GLU A 120 0.58 -18.76 0.03
C GLU A 120 0.64 -19.15 -1.46
N GLY A 121 0.48 -18.19 -2.37
CA GLY A 121 0.50 -18.38 -3.81
C GLY A 121 1.89 -18.58 -4.41
N GLN A 122 1.95 -19.19 -5.60
CA GLN A 122 3.20 -19.37 -6.35
C GLN A 122 3.71 -18.07 -6.98
N VAL A 123 2.80 -17.21 -7.43
CA VAL A 123 3.10 -15.97 -8.13
C VAL A 123 2.46 -14.82 -7.37
N TRP A 124 3.26 -13.81 -7.01
CA TRP A 124 2.79 -12.66 -6.25
C TRP A 124 2.17 -11.61 -7.16
N ASN A 125 1.20 -10.86 -6.64
CA ASN A 125 0.60 -9.76 -7.38
C ASN A 125 1.53 -8.54 -7.38
N ALA A 126 2.18 -8.28 -8.52
CA ALA A 126 3.11 -7.15 -8.67
C ALA A 126 2.50 -5.78 -8.28
N PRO A 127 1.28 -5.40 -8.75
CA PRO A 127 0.65 -4.15 -8.32
C PRO A 127 0.50 -4.01 -6.80
N ARG A 128 0.16 -5.09 -6.10
CA ARG A 128 0.05 -5.10 -4.64
C ARG A 128 1.37 -4.84 -3.95
N ILE A 129 2.44 -5.53 -4.37
CA ILE A 129 3.77 -5.33 -3.80
C ILE A 129 4.27 -3.90 -4.05
N HIS A 130 4.02 -3.34 -5.22
CA HIS A 130 4.36 -1.94 -5.52
C HIS A 130 3.57 -0.96 -4.65
N LEU A 131 2.26 -1.17 -4.47
CA LEU A 131 1.45 -0.33 -3.59
C LEU A 131 1.92 -0.40 -2.14
N LEU A 132 2.24 -1.60 -1.63
CA LEU A 132 2.82 -1.76 -0.29
C LEU A 132 4.16 -1.03 -0.17
N ALA A 133 5.03 -1.11 -1.19
CA ALA A 133 6.31 -0.42 -1.20
C ALA A 133 6.14 1.11 -1.16
N GLN A 134 5.17 1.64 -1.92
CA GLN A 134 4.82 3.06 -1.91
C GLN A 134 4.24 3.50 -0.57
N LEU A 135 3.38 2.70 0.07
CA LEU A 135 2.88 2.96 1.42
C LEU A 135 3.99 2.90 2.49
N GLY A 136 4.99 2.04 2.31
CA GLY A 136 6.15 1.96 3.19
C GLY A 136 7.13 3.13 3.04
N SER A 137 7.06 3.87 1.93
CA SER A 137 8.00 4.94 1.58
C SER A 137 7.40 6.35 1.45
N THR A 138 6.08 6.49 1.44
CA THR A 138 5.41 7.79 1.29
C THR A 138 5.73 8.78 2.41
N ASP A 139 5.82 10.06 2.07
CA ASP A 139 5.92 11.18 3.03
C ASP A 139 4.60 11.50 3.73
N THR A 140 3.49 10.92 3.29
CA THR A 140 2.19 11.06 3.94
C THR A 140 2.14 10.21 5.21
N LEU A 141 2.48 10.79 6.36
CA LEU A 141 2.52 10.09 7.66
C LEU A 141 1.21 9.37 8.01
N ALA A 142 0.06 9.91 7.61
CA ALA A 142 -1.25 9.29 7.86
C ALA A 142 -1.46 7.97 7.10
N LEU A 143 -0.73 7.75 6.01
CA LEU A 143 -0.76 6.53 5.19
C LEU A 143 0.43 5.60 5.43
N ARG A 144 1.53 6.12 5.95
CA ARG A 144 2.80 5.42 6.03
C ARG A 144 2.70 4.11 6.81
N ILE A 145 3.14 3.02 6.20
CA ILE A 145 3.35 1.75 6.90
C ILE A 145 4.63 1.87 7.73
N GLY A 146 4.52 1.61 9.04
CA GLY A 146 5.63 1.76 9.97
C GLY A 146 6.73 0.70 9.79
N PRO A 147 7.97 0.98 10.25
CA PRO A 147 9.14 0.11 10.08
C PRO A 147 8.90 -1.34 10.52
N VAL A 148 8.17 -1.54 11.63
CA VAL A 148 7.83 -2.88 12.16
C VAL A 148 7.08 -3.73 11.15
N VAL A 149 6.09 -3.14 10.46
CA VAL A 149 5.25 -3.86 9.50
C VAL A 149 6.04 -4.11 8.22
N ASN A 150 6.82 -3.13 7.76
CA ASN A 150 7.69 -3.30 6.61
C ASN A 150 8.71 -4.44 6.81
N SER A 151 9.37 -4.51 7.97
CA SER A 151 10.30 -5.59 8.30
C SER A 151 9.63 -6.96 8.30
N LYS A 152 8.39 -7.05 8.81
CA LYS A 152 7.60 -8.31 8.77
C LYS A 152 7.22 -8.71 7.34
N ILE A 153 6.90 -7.75 6.47
CA ILE A 153 6.63 -8.00 5.04
C ILE A 153 7.89 -8.55 4.37
N ILE A 154 9.04 -7.90 4.56
CA ILE A 154 10.33 -8.35 4.00
C ILE A 154 10.65 -9.76 4.49
N GLU A 155 10.53 -10.00 5.79
CA GLU A 155 10.76 -11.33 6.38
C GLU A 155 9.85 -12.40 5.75
N LYS A 156 8.54 -12.14 5.62
CA LYS A 156 7.61 -13.07 4.96
C LYS A 156 7.98 -13.34 3.49
N MET A 157 8.31 -12.30 2.72
CA MET A 157 8.74 -12.45 1.32
C MET A 157 10.05 -13.25 1.23
N VAL A 158 11.03 -12.95 2.09
CA VAL A 158 12.33 -13.63 2.15
C VAL A 158 12.22 -15.07 2.62
N LEU A 159 11.22 -15.43 3.42
CA LEU A 159 11.01 -16.79 3.92
C LEU A 159 10.07 -17.63 3.04
N SER A 160 9.32 -17.01 2.12
CA SER A 160 8.41 -17.74 1.22
C SER A 160 9.14 -18.79 0.38
N GLU A 161 8.55 -19.97 0.27
CA GLU A 161 9.07 -21.07 -0.57
C GLU A 161 9.08 -20.68 -2.05
N ASN A 162 8.17 -19.79 -2.46
CA ASN A 162 7.99 -19.35 -3.85
C ASN A 162 8.84 -18.13 -4.23
N LEU A 163 9.75 -17.67 -3.36
CA LEU A 163 10.57 -16.47 -3.59
C LEU A 163 11.28 -16.45 -4.96
N PHE A 164 11.73 -17.60 -5.46
CA PHE A 164 12.48 -17.68 -6.72
C PHE A 164 11.64 -18.03 -7.94
N VAL A 165 10.31 -18.11 -7.79
CA VAL A 165 9.35 -18.35 -8.88
C VAL A 165 9.11 -17.03 -9.64
N GLU A 166 9.11 -17.12 -10.97
CA GLU A 166 8.82 -15.99 -11.87
C GLU A 166 9.49 -14.67 -11.44
N ALA A 167 8.70 -13.61 -11.25
CA ALA A 167 9.14 -12.26 -10.90
C ALA A 167 9.20 -12.00 -9.38
N ASN A 168 8.90 -12.99 -8.52
CA ASN A 168 8.79 -12.78 -7.08
C ASN A 168 10.09 -12.22 -6.47
N PHE A 169 11.24 -12.73 -6.93
CA PHE A 169 12.53 -12.23 -6.49
C PHE A 169 12.71 -10.74 -6.83
N ASP A 170 12.35 -10.33 -8.05
CA ASP A 170 12.49 -8.93 -8.48
C ASP A 170 11.54 -8.02 -7.69
N LEU A 171 10.33 -8.50 -7.36
CA LEU A 171 9.39 -7.81 -6.50
C LEU A 171 9.93 -7.63 -5.07
N LEU A 172 10.58 -8.65 -4.49
CA LEU A 172 11.27 -8.51 -3.20
C LEU A 172 12.35 -7.44 -3.27
N ILE A 173 13.21 -7.48 -4.28
CA ILE A 173 14.32 -6.53 -4.40
C ILE A 173 13.79 -5.10 -4.54
N HIS A 174 12.76 -4.90 -5.37
CA HIS A 174 12.09 -3.61 -5.51
C HIS A 174 11.50 -3.12 -4.18
N PHE A 175 10.81 -4.01 -3.45
CA PHE A 175 10.22 -3.67 -2.15
C PHE A 175 11.28 -3.24 -1.14
N VAL A 176 12.35 -4.03 -0.95
CA VAL A 176 13.42 -3.70 0.00
C VAL A 176 14.08 -2.39 -0.37
N TYR A 177 14.44 -2.19 -1.64
CA TYR A 177 15.09 -0.96 -2.09
C TYR A 177 14.21 0.28 -1.83
N THR A 178 12.90 0.17 -2.05
CA THR A 178 11.96 1.30 -1.90
C THR A 178 11.75 1.67 -0.43
N VAL A 179 11.63 0.67 0.45
CA VAL A 179 11.16 0.89 1.82
C VAL A 179 12.31 1.09 2.81
N ARG A 180 13.48 0.49 2.55
CA ARG A 180 14.55 0.38 3.53
C ARG A 180 15.15 1.71 4.03
N PRO A 181 15.30 2.77 3.21
CA PRO A 181 15.73 4.07 3.72
C PRO A 181 14.89 4.61 4.89
N ASN A 182 13.61 4.20 4.99
CA ASN A 182 12.71 4.60 6.07
C ASN A 182 12.76 3.67 7.30
N ILE A 183 13.38 2.49 7.19
CA ILE A 183 13.54 1.53 8.30
C ILE A 183 14.81 1.82 9.10
N ASP A 184 15.91 2.19 8.42
CA ASP A 184 17.24 2.30 9.02
C ASP A 184 17.40 3.50 9.98
N VAL A 185 16.37 4.36 10.09
CA VAL A 185 16.29 5.43 11.10
C VAL A 185 16.21 4.85 12.53
N GLU A 186 15.73 3.62 12.68
CA GLU A 186 15.54 2.96 13.98
C GLU A 186 16.49 1.75 14.14
N GLN A 187 17.51 1.88 14.98
CA GLN A 187 18.59 0.88 15.17
C GLN A 187 18.11 -0.55 15.50
N GLU A 188 16.97 -0.70 16.18
CA GLU A 188 16.45 -2.02 16.55
C GLU A 188 15.98 -2.82 15.33
N TRP A 189 15.33 -2.16 14.36
CA TRP A 189 14.78 -2.82 13.17
C TRP A 189 15.85 -3.13 12.14
N SER A 190 16.91 -2.33 12.08
CA SER A 190 18.08 -2.60 11.25
C SER A 190 18.64 -3.99 11.52
N ARG A 191 18.87 -4.37 12.80
CA ARG A 191 19.46 -5.67 13.15
C ARG A 191 18.60 -6.85 12.72
N ARG A 192 17.27 -6.75 12.90
CA ARG A 192 16.35 -7.81 12.45
C ARG A 192 16.38 -7.95 10.94
N LEU A 193 16.40 -6.83 10.23
CA LEU A 193 16.45 -6.81 8.78
C LEU A 193 17.77 -7.38 8.27
N ASP A 194 18.89 -7.07 8.92
CA ASP A 194 20.20 -7.64 8.56
C ASP A 194 20.22 -9.17 8.70
N ALA A 195 19.61 -9.72 9.76
CA ALA A 195 19.48 -11.17 9.92
C ALA A 195 18.62 -11.81 8.81
N VAL A 196 17.54 -11.14 8.41
CA VAL A 196 16.66 -11.58 7.31
C VAL A 196 17.43 -11.57 5.99
N LEU A 197 18.22 -10.55 5.72
CA LEU A 197 18.99 -10.45 4.47
C LEU A 197 20.18 -11.38 4.43
N GLN A 198 20.77 -11.69 5.57
CA GLN A 198 21.77 -12.74 5.65
C GLN A 198 21.15 -14.12 5.33
N SER A 199 19.91 -14.37 5.76
CA SER A 199 19.17 -15.57 5.36
C SER A 199 18.90 -15.59 3.85
N LEU A 200 18.59 -14.43 3.25
CA LEU A 200 18.43 -14.30 1.79
C LEU A 200 19.72 -14.65 1.03
N ARG A 201 20.89 -14.26 1.57
CA ARG A 201 22.21 -14.60 1.01
C ARG A 201 22.43 -16.10 0.95
N ASP A 202 22.06 -16.82 1.99
CA ASP A 202 22.20 -18.28 2.03
C ASP A 202 21.27 -18.94 1.00
N ARG A 203 20.02 -18.47 0.92
CA ARG A 203 19.02 -18.98 -0.03
C ARG A 203 19.39 -18.74 -1.50
N VAL A 204 20.07 -17.63 -1.83
CA VAL A 204 20.43 -17.31 -3.21
C VAL A 204 21.66 -18.08 -3.71
N SER A 205 22.39 -18.79 -2.84
CA SER A 205 23.64 -19.49 -3.19
C SER A 205 23.49 -20.47 -4.37
N GLY A 206 22.36 -21.17 -4.46
CA GLY A 206 22.01 -22.09 -5.54
C GLY A 206 21.32 -21.47 -6.76
N GLN A 207 21.16 -20.14 -6.81
CA GLN A 207 20.46 -19.43 -7.87
C GLN A 207 21.41 -18.88 -8.94
N SER A 208 20.86 -18.20 -9.95
CA SER A 208 21.65 -17.58 -11.02
C SER A 208 22.64 -16.55 -10.49
N THR A 209 23.73 -16.33 -11.23
CA THR A 209 24.75 -15.31 -10.89
C THR A 209 24.14 -13.92 -10.74
N ILE A 210 23.18 -13.54 -11.58
CA ILE A 210 22.50 -12.24 -11.48
C ILE A 210 21.81 -12.09 -10.13
N LYS A 211 20.97 -13.07 -9.71
CA LYS A 211 20.28 -13.02 -8.41
C LYS A 211 21.27 -12.91 -7.25
N ARG A 212 22.39 -13.66 -7.31
CA ARG A 212 23.45 -13.60 -6.29
C ARG A 212 24.09 -12.21 -6.21
N LEU A 213 24.44 -11.63 -7.36
CA LEU A 213 25.01 -10.28 -7.43
C LEU A 213 24.02 -9.23 -6.93
N THR A 214 22.73 -9.36 -7.22
CA THR A 214 21.69 -8.46 -6.72
C THR A 214 21.61 -8.48 -5.19
N VAL A 215 21.63 -9.66 -4.56
CA VAL A 215 21.64 -9.76 -3.08
C VAL A 215 22.92 -9.18 -2.50
N LEU A 216 24.08 -9.43 -3.12
CA LEU A 216 25.34 -8.82 -2.66
C LEU A 216 25.32 -7.29 -2.78
N GLY A 217 24.77 -6.75 -3.87
CA GLY A 217 24.59 -5.30 -4.03
C GLY A 217 23.65 -4.71 -2.98
N LEU A 218 22.57 -5.42 -2.63
CA LEU A 218 21.65 -5.02 -1.57
C LEU A 218 22.32 -4.98 -0.19
N LEU A 219 23.11 -6.01 0.14
CA LEU A 219 23.90 -6.04 1.38
C LEU A 219 24.95 -4.92 1.41
N HIS A 220 25.62 -4.67 0.29
CA HIS A 220 26.59 -3.60 0.20
C HIS A 220 25.95 -2.21 0.36
N ALA A 221 24.79 -1.97 -0.26
CA ALA A 221 24.03 -0.73 -0.07
C ALA A 221 23.64 -0.53 1.39
N SER A 222 23.22 -1.61 2.07
CA SER A 222 22.92 -1.61 3.50
C SER A 222 24.11 -1.21 4.37
N GLU A 223 25.31 -1.71 4.07
CA GLU A 223 26.54 -1.41 4.83
C GLU A 223 26.98 0.06 4.67
N ASN A 224 26.49 0.75 3.63
CA ASN A 224 26.86 2.13 3.27
C ASN A 224 25.71 3.14 3.48
N ASP A 225 24.77 2.86 4.39
CA ASP A 225 23.59 3.70 4.66
C ASP A 225 22.77 4.07 3.40
N TRP A 226 22.75 3.20 2.38
CA TRP A 226 22.09 3.45 1.09
C TRP A 226 22.61 4.67 0.32
N LYS A 227 23.79 5.19 0.70
CA LYS A 227 24.48 6.24 -0.06
C LYS A 227 25.13 5.60 -1.28
N ILE A 228 24.76 6.07 -2.46
CA ILE A 228 25.40 5.73 -3.74
C ILE A 228 26.45 6.79 -4.06
#